data_AF-A6KIL5-F1
#
_entry.id   AF-A6KIL5-F1
#
_cell.length_a   1.000
_cell.length_b   1.000
_cell.length_c   1.000
_cell.angle_alpha   90.00
_cell.angle_beta   90.00
_cell.angle_gamma   90.00
#
_symmetry.space_group_name_H-M   'P 1'
#
loop_
_entity.id
_entity.type
_entity.pdbx_description
1 polymer ?
#
loop_
_entity_poly.entity_id
_entity_poly.type
_entity_poly.pdbx_seq_one_letter_code
_entity_poly.pdbx_strand_id
1 'polypeptide(L)' 'MAESPAFLSAQDVGSFAYLTIKDRTPQILTKVIDTLHRHKSEFFEKHGEVLKKVPKEELQSALAMTAPLE' A
#
# COMPACT_ATOMS: atom_id res chain seq x y z
N MET A 1 -13.71 12.38 35.57
CA MET A 1 -13.52 11.45 34.44
C MET A 1 -12.04 11.44 34.14
N ALA A 2 -11.34 10.31 34.28
CA ALA A 2 -9.93 10.23 33.93
C ALA A 2 -9.80 10.23 32.40
N GLU A 3 -8.94 11.09 31.87
CA GLU A 3 -8.66 11.17 30.44
C GLU A 3 -7.95 9.89 29.96
N SER A 4 -8.31 9.41 28.77
CA SER A 4 -7.68 8.22 28.20
C SER A 4 -6.19 8.46 27.96
N PRO A 5 -5.33 7.46 28.19
CA PRO A 5 -3.90 7.61 27.93
C PRO A 5 -3.64 7.88 26.45
N ALA A 6 -2.58 8.64 26.18
CA ALA A 6 -2.15 8.93 24.82
C ALA A 6 -1.74 7.66 24.07
N PHE A 7 -1.95 7.65 22.75
CA PHE A 7 -1.50 6.56 21.90
C PHE A 7 0.03 6.44 21.88
N LEU A 8 0.52 5.21 21.74
CA LEU A 8 1.92 4.96 21.46
C LEU A 8 2.31 5.62 20.14
N SER A 9 3.43 6.34 20.16
CA SER A 9 3.91 7.10 19.01
C SER A 9 5.44 7.14 19.01
N ALA A 10 6.01 7.66 17.93
CA ALA A 10 7.45 7.92 17.83
C ALA A 10 7.87 9.23 18.55
N GLN A 11 7.08 9.77 19.46
CA GLN A 11 7.47 10.99 20.17
C GLN A 11 8.56 10.74 21.20
N ASP A 12 8.51 9.61 21.90
CA ASP A 12 9.55 9.21 22.84
C ASP A 12 10.65 8.42 22.12
N VAL A 13 11.85 9.00 22.06
CA VAL A 13 13.03 8.42 21.39
C VAL A 13 13.51 7.13 22.07
N GLY A 14 13.24 6.96 23.37
CA GLY A 14 13.54 5.73 24.11
C GLY A 14 12.51 4.62 23.90
N SER A 15 11.36 4.95 23.30
CA SER A 15 10.27 3.99 23.12
C SER A 15 10.56 2.99 22.01
N PHE A 16 9.99 1.79 22.16
CA PHE A 16 10.00 0.77 21.13
C PHE A 16 9.30 1.22 19.84
N ALA A 17 8.28 2.08 19.95
CA ALA A 17 7.56 2.63 18.79
C ALA A 17 8.47 3.50 17.93
N TYR A 18 9.31 4.34 18.55
CA TYR A 18 10.31 5.13 17.84
C TYR A 18 11.32 4.25 17.11
N LEU A 19 11.92 3.25 17.80
CA LEU A 19 12.86 2.32 17.17
C LEU A 19 12.23 1.54 16.00
N THR A 20 10.97 1.13 16.14
CA THR A 20 10.26 0.42 15.08
C THR A 20 10.09 1.30 13.85
N ILE A 21 9.62 2.54 14.03
CA ILE A 21 9.40 3.49 12.93
C ILE A 21 10.72 3.91 12.29
N LYS A 22 11.76 4.14 13.09
CA LYS A 22 13.06 4.61 12.62
C LYS A 22 13.86 3.53 11.88
N ASP A 23 13.93 2.33 12.42
CA ASP A 23 14.88 1.32 11.95
C ASP A 23 14.21 0.17 11.20
N ARG A 24 13.08 -0.33 11.69
CA ARG A 24 12.44 -1.53 11.12
C ARG A 24 11.56 -1.22 9.92
N THR A 25 10.75 -0.16 10.00
CA THR A 25 9.86 0.23 8.90
C THR A 25 10.62 0.45 7.58
N PRO A 26 11.76 1.16 7.56
CA PRO A 26 12.54 1.30 6.33
C PRO A 26 13.05 -0.05 5.79
N GLN A 27 13.54 -0.95 6.64
CA GLN A 27 14.01 -2.27 6.21
C GLN A 27 12.90 -3.11 5.60
N ILE A 28 11.70 -3.08 6.20
CA ILE A 28 10.52 -3.77 5.67
C ILE A 28 10.18 -3.22 4.28
N LEU A 29 10.14 -1.89 4.14
CA LEU A 29 9.80 -1.26 2.86
C LEU A 29 10.85 -1.58 1.79
N THR A 30 12.14 -1.57 2.13
CA THR A 30 13.20 -2.01 1.22
C THR A 30 12.99 -3.46 0.79
N LYS A 31 12.64 -4.36 1.72
CA LYS A 31 12.40 -5.77 1.41
C LYS A 31 11.18 -5.96 0.51
N VAL A 32 10.13 -5.17 0.70
CA VAL A 32 8.94 -5.17 -0.17
C VAL A 32 9.32 -4.73 -1.58
N ILE A 33 10.04 -3.62 -1.74
CA ILE A 33 10.52 -3.12 -3.04
C ILE A 33 11.38 -4.16 -3.75
N ASP A 34 12.34 -4.72 -3.02
CA ASP A 34 13.26 -5.76 -3.50
C ASP A 34 12.51 -7.03 -3.94
N THR A 35 11.45 -7.41 -3.23
CA THR A 35 10.59 -8.54 -3.59
C THR A 35 9.78 -8.25 -4.85
N LEU A 36 9.14 -7.08 -4.94
CA LEU A 36 8.41 -6.67 -6.15
C LEU A 36 9.32 -6.59 -7.37
N HIS A 37 10.55 -6.13 -7.19
CA HIS A 37 11.54 -6.05 -8.26
C HIS A 37 11.91 -7.45 -8.78
N ARG A 38 12.22 -8.40 -7.89
CA ARG A 38 12.56 -9.78 -8.27
C ARG A 38 11.43 -10.52 -8.98
N HIS A 39 10.20 -10.36 -8.49
CA HIS A 39 9.03 -11.06 -9.03
C HIS A 39 8.31 -10.25 -10.11
N LYS A 40 8.93 -9.18 -10.64
CA LYS A 40 8.32 -8.31 -11.65
C LYS A 40 7.81 -9.09 -12.85
N SER A 41 8.63 -9.96 -13.44
CA SER A 41 8.24 -10.72 -14.63
C SER A 41 7.06 -11.67 -14.36
N GLU A 42 7.10 -12.40 -13.25
CA GLU A 42 6.00 -13.29 -12.83
C GLU A 42 4.69 -12.50 -12.63
N PHE A 43 4.78 -11.32 -12.01
CA PHE A 43 3.64 -10.43 -11.80
C PHE A 43 3.08 -9.91 -13.13
N PHE A 44 3.95 -9.55 -14.08
CA PHE A 44 3.56 -9.11 -15.42
C PHE A 44 2.95 -10.23 -16.27
N GLU A 45 3.43 -11.47 -16.16
CA GLU A 45 2.85 -12.61 -16.87
C GLU A 45 1.47 -12.98 -16.34
N LYS A 46 1.29 -12.98 -15.01
CA LYS A 46 0.01 -13.35 -14.37
C LYS A 46 -1.07 -12.25 -14.44
N HIS A 47 -0.68 -10.98 -14.41
CA HIS A 47 -1.62 -9.86 -14.28
C HIS A 47 -1.50 -8.79 -15.38
N GLY A 48 -0.38 -8.72 -16.10
CA GLY A 48 -0.15 -7.71 -17.13
C GLY A 48 -1.00 -7.90 -18.39
N GLU A 49 -1.34 -9.14 -18.72
CA GLU A 49 -2.25 -9.46 -19.83
C GLU A 49 -3.68 -8.98 -19.55
N VAL A 50 -4.15 -9.09 -18.29
CA VAL A 50 -5.50 -8.63 -17.91
C VAL A 50 -5.60 -7.12 -18.08
N LEU A 51 -4.60 -6.36 -17.64
CA LEU A 51 -4.59 -4.90 -17.78
C LEU A 51 -4.39 -4.42 -19.23
N LYS A 52 -3.73 -5.20 -20.09
CA LYS A 52 -3.59 -4.90 -21.52
C LYS A 52 -4.83 -5.26 -22.35
N LYS A 53 -5.55 -6.32 -21.95
CA LYS A 53 -6.70 -6.85 -22.69
C LYS A 53 -8.01 -6.15 -22.39
N VAL A 54 -8.15 -5.49 -21.24
CA VAL A 54 -9.33 -4.67 -20.99
C VAL A 54 -9.20 -3.39 -21.83
N PRO A 55 -10.06 -3.19 -22.83
CA PRO A 55 -10.06 -1.98 -23.63
C PRO A 55 -10.24 -0.78 -22.70
N LYS A 56 -9.51 0.30 -22.97
CA LYS A 56 -9.63 1.55 -22.21
C LYS A 56 -11.08 2.04 -22.11
N GLU A 57 -11.88 1.76 -23.13
CA GLU A 57 -13.31 2.05 -23.24
C GLU A 57 -14.17 1.27 -22.23
N GLU A 58 -13.79 0.03 -21.93
CA GLU A 58 -14.50 -0.84 -20.97
C GLU A 58 -14.20 -0.41 -19.53
N LEU A 59 -12.96 -0.01 -19.24
CA LEU A 59 -12.59 0.61 -17.95
C LEU A 59 -13.28 1.96 -17.73
N GLN A 60 -13.38 2.78 -18.79
CA GLN A 60 -14.10 4.06 -18.73
C GLN A 60 -15.60 3.88 -18.53
N SER A 61 -16.21 2.91 -19.18
CA SER A 61 -17.64 2.59 -19.02
C SER A 61 -17.94 2.07 -17.62
N ALA A 62 -17.09 1.18 -17.08
CA ALA A 62 -17.24 0.68 -15.71
C ALA A 62 -17.10 1.80 -14.66
N LEU A 63 -16.19 2.76 -14.86
CA LEU A 63 -16.05 3.92 -13.98
C LEU A 63 -17.28 4.84 -14.05
N ALA A 64 -17.83 5.05 -15.25
CA ALA A 64 -19.02 5.88 -15.46
C ALA A 64 -20.29 5.32 -14.79
N MET A 65 -20.42 3.99 -14.68
CA MET A 65 -21.55 3.35 -13.99
C MET A 65 -21.45 3.41 -12.44
N THR A 66 -20.32 3.84 -11.88
CA THR A 66 -20.13 3.99 -10.42
C THR A 66 -20.35 5.40 -9.90
N ALA A 67 -20.64 6.37 -10.78
CA ALA A 67 -21.08 7.68 -10.36
C ALA A 67 -22.54 7.59 -9.87
N PRO A 68 -22.85 8.01 -8.63
CA PRO A 68 -24.22 7.96 -8.13
C PRO A 68 -25.10 8.87 -9.00
N LEU A 69 -26.23 8.33 -9.46
CA LEU A 69 -27.39 9.17 -9.77
C LEU A 69 -27.72 9.94 -8.47
N GLU A 70 -27.78 11.27 -8.58
CA GLU A 70 -28.15 12.17 -7.48
C GLU A 70 -29.40 11.73 -6.71
#